data_AF-A0A348RYI6-F1
#
_entry.id   AF-A0A348RYI6-F1
#
_cell.length_a   1.000
_cell.length_b   1.000
_cell.length_c   1.000
_cell.angle_alpha   90.00
_cell.angle_beta   90.00
_cell.angle_gamma   90.00
#
_symmetry.space_group_name_H-M   'P 1'
#
loop_
_entity.id
_entity.type
_entity.pdbx_description
1 polymer ?
#
loop_
_entity_poly.entity_id
_entity_poly.type
_entity_poly.pdbx_seq_one_letter_code
_entity_poly.pdbx_strand_id
1 'polypeptide(L)'
;VIAFAIEKYGLPENLKLSVHSGSDKFSLYPIIRKALQRTGAGVHLKTAGTTWLEEMIGLSEAGGDGLLLAKEIYGYALENVDSLCEPYASVIDIDRSRLPSIETVNAWTGEQLANALRHIQGHPDFNDNVRQLIHISFKVAAQTGDRYLNLLKANEEIVGKNVTENIYERHLKPLFLG
;
A
#
# COMPACT_ATOMS: atom_id res chain seq x y z
N VAL A 1 23.35 -3.16 -17.66
CA VAL A 1 22.27 -4.09 -18.05
C VAL A 1 21.41 -3.52 -19.18
N ILE A 2 20.65 -2.43 -19.00
CA ILE A 2 19.78 -1.88 -20.07
C ILE A 2 20.56 -1.52 -21.34
N ALA A 3 21.61 -0.69 -21.24
CA ALA A 3 22.42 -0.31 -22.40
C ALA A 3 23.02 -1.53 -23.12
N PHE A 4 23.55 -2.48 -22.35
CA PHE A 4 24.03 -3.75 -22.89
C PHE A 4 22.94 -4.55 -23.61
N ALA A 5 21.71 -4.59 -23.07
CA ALA A 5 20.60 -5.32 -23.69
C ALA A 5 20.12 -4.65 -24.99
N ILE A 6 20.12 -3.31 -25.03
CA ILE A 6 19.85 -2.54 -26.25
C ILE A 6 20.87 -2.91 -27.34
N GLU A 7 22.16 -2.80 -27.03
CA GLU A 7 23.24 -3.09 -27.98
C GLU A 7 23.24 -4.55 -28.42
N LYS A 8 23.14 -5.48 -27.46
CA LYS A 8 23.28 -6.92 -27.71
C LYS A 8 22.11 -7.52 -28.47
N TYR A 9 20.90 -7.03 -28.23
CA TYR A 9 19.67 -7.64 -28.75
C TYR A 9 18.87 -6.73 -29.69
N GLY A 10 19.37 -5.53 -30.01
CA GLY A 10 18.68 -4.58 -30.90
C GLY A 10 17.35 -4.08 -30.32
N LEU A 11 17.25 -3.94 -29.00
CA LEU A 11 16.04 -3.43 -28.34
C LEU A 11 15.89 -1.91 -28.55
N PRO A 12 14.68 -1.35 -28.40
CA PRO A 12 14.48 0.10 -28.51
C PRO A 12 15.38 0.91 -27.57
N GLU A 13 15.94 2.02 -28.06
CA GLU A 13 16.83 2.90 -27.28
C GLU A 13 16.18 3.45 -26.01
N ASN A 14 14.84 3.56 -26.01
CA ASN A 14 14.05 4.06 -24.88
C ASN A 14 13.62 2.96 -23.89
N LEU A 15 14.26 1.78 -23.90
CA LEU A 15 14.01 0.72 -22.94
C LEU A 15 14.19 1.22 -21.49
N LYS A 16 13.23 0.88 -20.62
CA LYS A 16 13.16 1.37 -19.24
C LYS A 16 13.36 0.24 -18.23
N LEU A 17 13.85 0.59 -17.05
CA LEU A 17 13.84 -0.29 -15.89
C LEU A 17 12.39 -0.45 -15.41
N SER A 18 11.86 -1.68 -15.42
CA SER A 18 10.55 -1.97 -14.82
C SER A 18 10.73 -2.46 -13.38
N VAL A 19 10.11 -1.77 -12.41
CA VAL A 19 10.13 -2.16 -11.01
C VAL A 19 8.73 -2.64 -10.61
N HIS A 20 8.60 -3.96 -10.46
CA HIS A 20 7.39 -4.61 -9.96
C HIS A 20 7.36 -4.57 -8.43
N SER A 21 6.15 -4.60 -7.84
CA SER A 21 5.96 -4.41 -6.39
C SER A 21 6.70 -3.17 -5.88
N GLY A 22 6.67 -2.12 -6.71
CA GLY A 22 7.52 -0.95 -6.56
C GLY A 22 7.07 -0.02 -5.45
N SER A 23 5.85 -0.15 -4.97
CA SER A 23 5.36 0.63 -3.84
C SER A 23 6.01 0.20 -2.52
N ASP A 24 6.11 1.15 -1.59
CA ASP A 24 6.70 0.95 -0.26
C ASP A 24 8.19 0.56 -0.27
N LYS A 25 8.88 0.69 -1.42
CA LYS A 25 10.33 0.46 -1.55
C LYS A 25 11.11 1.76 -1.34
N PHE A 26 10.73 2.53 -0.30
CA PHE A 26 11.24 3.89 -0.07
C PHE A 26 12.77 3.96 0.04
N SER A 27 13.40 2.95 0.66
CA SER A 27 14.86 2.85 0.76
C SER A 27 15.56 2.69 -0.59
N LEU A 28 14.86 2.16 -1.61
CA LEU A 28 15.42 1.96 -2.95
C LEU A 28 15.28 3.20 -3.83
N TYR A 29 14.32 4.10 -3.59
CA TYR A 29 14.07 5.23 -4.49
C TYR A 29 15.27 6.15 -4.67
N PRO A 30 16.03 6.54 -3.63
CA PRO A 30 17.26 7.31 -3.82
C PRO A 30 18.33 6.56 -4.61
N ILE A 31 18.38 5.23 -4.49
CA ILE A 31 19.34 4.38 -5.23
C ILE A 31 18.93 4.29 -6.69
N ILE A 32 17.64 4.08 -6.97
CA ILE A 32 17.09 4.08 -8.33
C ILE A 32 17.35 5.45 -8.97
N ARG A 33 17.04 6.56 -8.29
CA ARG A 33 17.31 7.92 -8.78
C ARG A 33 18.76 8.10 -9.22
N LYS A 34 19.71 7.74 -8.35
CA LYS A 34 21.16 7.79 -8.67
C LYS A 34 21.51 6.95 -9.89
N ALA A 35 20.92 5.76 -10.02
CA ALA A 35 21.15 4.90 -11.18
C ALA A 35 20.61 5.53 -12.47
N LEU A 36 19.39 6.09 -12.46
CA LEU A 36 18.78 6.76 -13.61
C LEU A 36 19.60 7.99 -14.03
N GLN A 37 20.05 8.81 -13.08
CA GLN A 37 20.91 9.96 -13.36
C GLN A 37 22.25 9.56 -13.98
N ARG A 38 22.85 8.47 -13.51
CA ARG A 38 24.14 7.98 -14.03
C ARG A 38 24.04 7.37 -15.42
N THR A 39 22.92 6.71 -15.74
CA THR A 39 22.79 5.94 -17.00
C THR A 39 21.95 6.61 -18.06
N GLY A 40 21.14 7.62 -17.70
CA GLY A 40 20.14 8.22 -18.59
C GLY A 40 18.94 7.31 -18.89
N ALA A 41 18.87 6.12 -18.31
CA ALA A 41 17.75 5.20 -18.54
C ALA A 41 16.46 5.72 -17.88
N GLY A 42 15.30 5.39 -18.47
CA GLY A 42 14.00 5.63 -17.86
C GLY A 42 13.59 4.54 -16.87
N VAL A 43 12.53 4.80 -16.09
CA VAL A 43 11.91 3.84 -15.16
C VAL A 43 10.41 3.73 -15.40
N HIS A 44 9.86 2.55 -15.17
CA HIS A 44 8.44 2.27 -15.06
C HIS A 44 8.19 1.64 -13.67
N LEU A 45 7.56 2.40 -12.78
CA LEU A 45 7.27 1.96 -11.41
C LEU A 45 5.81 1.48 -11.33
N LYS A 46 5.59 0.26 -10.82
CA LYS A 46 4.25 -0.27 -10.61
C LYS A 46 3.84 -0.14 -9.14
N THR A 47 2.79 0.62 -8.89
CA THR A 47 2.04 0.67 -7.62
C THR A 47 0.63 0.11 -7.85
N ALA A 48 -0.01 -0.40 -6.79
CA ALA A 48 -1.39 -0.88 -6.86
C ALA A 48 -2.01 -0.96 -5.46
N GLY A 49 -1.75 -2.05 -4.73
CA GLY A 49 -2.41 -2.34 -3.45
C GLY A 49 -2.10 -1.35 -2.31
N THR A 50 -1.08 -0.51 -2.45
CA THR A 50 -0.82 0.57 -1.50
C THR A 50 -1.76 1.75 -1.65
N THR A 51 -2.29 2.04 -2.84
CA THR A 51 -3.36 3.05 -2.98
C THR A 51 -4.58 2.62 -2.17
N TRP A 52 -4.95 1.34 -2.27
CA TRP A 52 -5.98 0.72 -1.44
C TRP A 52 -5.70 0.89 0.06
N LEU A 53 -4.45 0.67 0.51
CA LEU A 53 -4.10 0.89 1.92
C LEU A 53 -4.26 2.35 2.34
N GLU A 54 -3.90 3.32 1.49
CA GLU A 54 -4.08 4.74 1.80
C GLU A 54 -5.55 5.17 1.80
N GLU A 55 -6.40 4.54 0.98
CA GLU A 55 -7.87 4.70 1.07
C GLU A 55 -8.39 4.21 2.43
N MET A 56 -7.93 3.05 2.90
CA MET A 56 -8.29 2.52 4.22
C MET A 56 -7.78 3.36 5.38
N ILE A 57 -6.57 3.92 5.26
CA ILE A 57 -6.01 4.88 6.21
C ILE A 57 -6.90 6.12 6.26
N GLY A 58 -7.24 6.70 5.11
CA GLY A 58 -8.12 7.88 5.04
C GLY A 58 -9.51 7.63 5.63
N LEU A 59 -10.13 6.48 5.34
CA LEU A 59 -11.40 6.08 5.95
C LEU A 59 -11.30 5.86 7.46
N SER A 60 -10.17 5.34 7.94
CA SER A 60 -9.93 5.18 9.38
C SER A 60 -9.82 6.53 10.07
N GLU A 61 -9.04 7.47 9.50
CA GLU A 61 -8.89 8.83 10.03
C GLU A 61 -10.20 9.64 9.96
N ALA A 62 -11.04 9.39 8.96
CA ALA A 62 -12.35 10.03 8.83
C ALA A 62 -13.30 9.68 9.99
N GLY A 63 -13.09 8.54 10.65
CA GLY A 63 -13.99 8.06 11.69
C GLY A 63 -15.34 7.60 11.13
N GLY A 64 -16.36 7.62 12.00
CA GLY A 64 -17.74 7.30 11.62
C GLY A 64 -17.89 5.99 10.84
N ASP A 65 -18.70 6.01 9.79
CA ASP A 65 -18.95 4.85 8.93
C ASP A 65 -17.71 4.37 8.16
N GLY A 66 -16.73 5.26 7.91
CA GLY A 66 -15.45 4.90 7.30
C GLY A 66 -14.61 4.00 8.20
N LEU A 67 -14.49 4.39 9.47
CA LEU A 67 -13.82 3.59 10.49
C LEU A 67 -14.56 2.28 10.78
N LEU A 68 -15.90 2.32 10.82
CA LEU A 68 -16.70 1.11 10.99
C LEU A 68 -16.45 0.12 9.84
N LEU A 69 -16.47 0.58 8.59
CA LEU A 69 -16.16 -0.28 7.44
C LEU A 69 -14.73 -0.83 7.51
N ALA A 70 -13.75 -0.03 7.92
CA ALA A 70 -12.37 -0.49 8.04
C ALA A 70 -12.20 -1.60 9.08
N LYS A 71 -12.89 -1.49 10.21
CA LYS A 71 -12.94 -2.53 11.25
C LYS A 71 -13.67 -3.79 10.79
N GLU A 72 -14.78 -3.65 10.07
CA GLU A 72 -15.52 -4.78 9.48
C GLU A 72 -14.65 -5.55 8.48
N ILE A 73 -13.93 -4.85 7.59
CA ILE A 73 -13.02 -5.47 6.63
C ILE A 73 -11.89 -6.20 7.36
N TYR A 74 -11.32 -5.61 8.41
CA TYR A 74 -10.32 -6.29 9.23
C TYR A 74 -10.89 -7.56 9.89
N GLY A 75 -12.07 -7.48 10.51
CA GLY A 75 -12.72 -8.60 11.17
C GLY A 75 -12.96 -9.76 10.20
N TYR A 76 -13.55 -9.47 9.04
CA TYR A 76 -13.74 -10.47 7.98
C TYR A 76 -12.41 -11.06 7.52
N ALA A 77 -11.39 -10.23 7.33
CA ALA A 77 -10.08 -10.68 6.89
C ALA A 77 -9.40 -11.60 7.92
N LEU A 78 -9.57 -11.32 9.21
CA LEU A 78 -9.04 -12.15 10.28
C LEU A 78 -9.76 -13.51 10.36
N GLU A 79 -11.08 -13.52 10.24
CA GLU A 79 -11.87 -14.77 10.21
C GLU A 79 -11.55 -15.65 8.99
N ASN A 80 -11.17 -15.03 7.87
CA ASN A 80 -10.86 -15.72 6.61
C ASN A 80 -9.37 -15.71 6.28
N VAL A 81 -8.50 -15.52 7.27
CA VAL A 81 -7.06 -15.25 7.09
C VAL A 81 -6.38 -16.32 6.23
N ASP A 82 -6.70 -17.60 6.43
CA ASP A 82 -6.05 -18.70 5.71
C ASP A 82 -6.36 -18.67 4.21
N SER A 83 -7.64 -18.49 3.85
CA SER A 83 -8.07 -18.42 2.46
C SER A 83 -7.57 -17.15 1.77
N LEU A 84 -7.51 -16.03 2.49
CA LEU A 84 -6.97 -14.78 1.95
C LEU A 84 -5.46 -14.85 1.76
N CYS A 85 -4.73 -15.55 2.63
CA CYS A 85 -3.27 -15.70 2.55
C CYS A 85 -2.82 -16.67 1.45
N GLU A 86 -3.57 -17.75 1.20
CA GLU A 86 -3.17 -18.83 0.27
C GLU A 86 -2.68 -18.33 -1.11
N PRO A 87 -3.37 -17.42 -1.83
CA PRO A 87 -2.92 -16.96 -3.15
C PRO A 87 -1.68 -16.08 -3.11
N TYR A 88 -1.30 -15.58 -1.93
CA TYR A 88 -0.20 -14.64 -1.72
C TYR A 88 0.94 -15.22 -0.87
N ALA A 89 0.88 -16.51 -0.52
CA ALA A 89 1.78 -17.15 0.42
C ALA A 89 3.29 -17.01 0.08
N SER A 90 3.64 -16.79 -1.19
CA SER A 90 5.02 -16.58 -1.63
C SER A 90 5.53 -15.15 -1.47
N VAL A 91 4.67 -14.19 -1.15
CA VAL A 91 4.99 -12.74 -1.13
C VAL A 91 4.55 -12.02 0.15
N ILE A 92 3.92 -12.72 1.08
CA ILE A 92 3.55 -12.20 2.41
C ILE A 92 4.32 -12.91 3.51
N ASP A 93 4.45 -12.24 4.63
CA ASP A 93 5.07 -12.73 5.86
C ASP A 93 4.19 -12.29 7.04
N ILE A 94 3.04 -12.97 7.19
CA ILE A 94 2.06 -12.69 8.24
C ILE A 94 2.23 -13.73 9.35
N ASP A 95 2.64 -13.26 10.52
CA ASP A 95 2.57 -13.98 11.78
C ASP A 95 1.18 -13.80 12.40
N ARG A 96 0.37 -14.88 12.34
CA ARG A 96 -0.99 -14.92 12.88
C ARG A 96 -1.04 -14.59 14.38
N SER A 97 0.00 -14.92 15.14
CA SER A 97 0.06 -14.66 16.58
C SER A 97 0.22 -13.18 16.92
N ARG A 98 0.62 -12.36 15.94
CA ARG A 98 0.81 -10.91 16.07
C ARG A 98 -0.37 -10.10 15.50
N LEU A 99 -1.42 -10.78 15.02
CA LEU A 99 -2.66 -10.15 14.63
C LEU A 99 -3.50 -9.88 15.90
N PRO A 100 -3.91 -8.62 16.16
CA PRO A 100 -4.80 -8.30 17.27
C PRO A 100 -6.17 -8.98 17.11
N SER A 101 -6.88 -9.19 18.21
CA SER A 101 -8.24 -9.75 18.12
C SER A 101 -9.23 -8.74 17.51
N ILE A 102 -10.38 -9.23 17.04
CA ILE A 102 -11.46 -8.38 16.54
C ILE A 102 -11.90 -7.37 17.61
N GLU A 103 -12.02 -7.80 18.87
CA GLU A 103 -12.39 -6.95 20.00
C GLU A 103 -11.36 -5.84 20.24
N THR A 104 -10.07 -6.18 20.11
CA THR A 104 -8.97 -5.22 20.25
C THR A 104 -9.06 -4.13 19.18
N VAL A 105 -9.21 -4.52 17.91
CA VAL A 105 -9.31 -3.56 16.80
C VAL A 105 -10.63 -2.77 16.86
N ASN A 106 -11.72 -3.38 17.31
CA ASN A 106 -12.98 -2.67 17.51
C ASN A 106 -12.88 -1.56 18.57
N ALA A 107 -12.02 -1.72 19.57
CA ALA A 107 -11.74 -0.71 20.59
C ALA A 107 -10.82 0.43 20.09
N TRP A 108 -10.11 0.26 18.97
CA TRP A 108 -9.20 1.28 18.46
C TRP A 108 -9.90 2.54 17.99
N THR A 109 -9.24 3.68 18.16
CA THR A 109 -9.61 4.93 17.49
C THR A 109 -9.29 4.86 16.00
N GLY A 110 -9.81 5.82 15.23
CA GLY A 110 -9.46 5.97 13.82
C GLY A 110 -7.96 6.16 13.59
N GLU A 111 -7.34 6.98 14.45
CA GLU A 111 -5.90 7.25 14.45
C GLU A 111 -5.07 5.97 14.70
N GLN A 112 -5.46 5.14 15.68
CA GLN A 112 -4.75 3.90 15.97
C GLN A 112 -4.80 2.92 14.79
N LEU A 113 -5.97 2.74 14.16
CA LEU A 113 -6.08 1.87 12.98
C LEU A 113 -5.30 2.45 11.78
N ALA A 114 -5.38 3.75 11.56
CA ALA A 114 -4.62 4.44 10.53
C ALA A 114 -3.11 4.25 10.74
N ASN A 115 -2.61 4.43 11.96
CA ASN A 115 -1.19 4.27 12.29
C ASN A 115 -0.72 2.81 12.22
N ALA A 116 -1.58 1.85 12.57
CA ALA A 116 -1.28 0.44 12.39
C ALA A 116 -1.08 0.07 10.92
N LEU A 117 -1.82 0.72 10.02
CA LEU A 117 -1.71 0.52 8.58
C LEU A 117 -0.59 1.34 7.96
N ARG A 118 -0.41 2.61 8.34
CA ARG A 118 0.51 3.55 7.67
C ARG A 118 1.95 3.05 7.75
N HIS A 119 2.64 2.99 6.61
CA HIS A 119 3.98 2.41 6.53
C HIS A 119 5.07 3.32 7.14
N ILE A 120 5.03 3.50 8.46
CA ILE A 120 6.01 4.22 9.27
C ILE A 120 6.52 3.21 10.29
N GLN A 121 7.56 2.47 9.92
CA GLN A 121 8.06 1.32 10.71
C GLN A 121 8.47 1.67 12.15
N GLY A 122 8.83 2.93 12.41
CA GLY A 122 9.18 3.41 13.74
C GLY A 122 8.00 3.90 14.59
N HIS A 123 6.77 3.90 14.05
CA HIS A 123 5.60 4.32 14.81
C HIS A 123 5.19 3.21 15.80
N PRO A 124 4.89 3.53 17.08
CA PRO A 124 4.57 2.52 18.09
C PRO A 124 3.35 1.66 17.74
N ASP A 125 2.35 2.24 17.07
CA ASP A 125 1.16 1.50 16.65
C ASP A 125 1.34 0.71 15.35
N PHE A 126 2.44 0.91 14.60
CA PHE A 126 2.61 0.27 13.30
C PHE A 126 2.62 -1.26 13.44
N ASN A 127 1.78 -1.93 12.64
CA ASN A 127 1.69 -3.37 12.63
C ASN A 127 1.76 -3.90 11.20
N ASP A 128 2.91 -4.47 10.86
CA ASP A 128 3.22 -5.08 9.57
C ASP A 128 2.27 -6.22 9.19
N ASN A 129 1.84 -7.03 10.17
CA ASN A 129 0.91 -8.14 9.99
C ASN A 129 -0.49 -7.62 9.63
N VAL A 130 -0.96 -6.59 10.33
CA VAL A 130 -2.24 -5.93 10.04
C VAL A 130 -2.22 -5.26 8.67
N ARG A 131 -1.15 -4.51 8.34
CA ARG A 131 -0.99 -3.89 7.02
C ARG A 131 -1.03 -4.93 5.90
N GLN A 132 -0.27 -6.02 6.02
CA GLN A 132 -0.25 -7.08 5.01
C GLN A 132 -1.60 -7.79 4.87
N LEU A 133 -2.29 -8.08 5.99
CA LEU A 133 -3.61 -8.70 5.96
C LEU A 133 -4.62 -7.81 5.22
N ILE A 134 -4.68 -6.50 5.54
CA ILE A 134 -5.57 -5.58 4.82
C ILE A 134 -5.13 -5.43 3.36
N HIS A 135 -3.84 -5.40 3.06
CA HIS A 135 -3.32 -5.28 1.69
C HIS A 135 -3.84 -6.38 0.76
N ILE A 136 -3.93 -7.63 1.24
CA ILE A 136 -4.44 -8.76 0.46
C ILE A 136 -5.98 -8.90 0.52
N SER A 137 -6.65 -8.11 1.35
CA SER A 137 -8.10 -8.17 1.57
C SER A 137 -8.92 -7.22 0.70
N PHE A 138 -8.34 -6.60 -0.32
CA PHE A 138 -9.03 -5.65 -1.21
C PHE A 138 -10.30 -6.20 -1.87
N LYS A 139 -10.40 -7.52 -2.07
CA LYS A 139 -11.62 -8.18 -2.58
C LYS A 139 -12.81 -8.04 -1.64
N VAL A 140 -12.56 -7.98 -0.33
CA VAL A 140 -13.60 -7.79 0.70
C VAL A 140 -14.24 -6.41 0.54
N ALA A 141 -13.43 -5.38 0.29
CA ALA A 141 -13.93 -4.04 0.00
C ALA A 141 -14.80 -4.02 -1.26
N ALA A 142 -14.36 -4.71 -2.32
CA ALA A 142 -15.14 -4.81 -3.56
C ALA A 142 -16.52 -5.47 -3.34
N GLN A 143 -16.63 -6.44 -2.41
CA GLN A 143 -17.90 -7.08 -2.07
C GLN A 143 -18.88 -6.14 -1.36
N THR A 144 -18.40 -5.06 -0.73
CA THR A 144 -19.26 -4.04 -0.09
C THR A 144 -19.87 -3.07 -1.11
N GLY A 145 -19.42 -3.11 -2.36
CA GLY A 145 -20.01 -2.41 -3.50
C GLY A 145 -20.13 -0.91 -3.29
N ASP A 146 -21.34 -0.37 -3.50
CA ASP A 146 -21.62 1.06 -3.41
C ASP A 146 -21.34 1.65 -2.03
N ARG A 147 -21.39 0.85 -0.95
CA ARG A 147 -21.08 1.35 0.40
C ARG A 147 -19.65 1.88 0.45
N TYR A 148 -18.68 1.11 -0.03
CA TYR A 148 -17.28 1.55 -0.08
C TYR A 148 -17.11 2.78 -0.97
N LEU A 149 -17.65 2.74 -2.19
CA LEU A 149 -17.50 3.84 -3.15
C LEU A 149 -18.15 5.15 -2.65
N ASN A 150 -19.29 5.06 -1.98
CA ASN A 150 -19.96 6.23 -1.40
C ASN A 150 -19.18 6.79 -0.21
N LEU A 151 -18.56 5.94 0.62
CA LEU A 151 -17.68 6.41 1.70
C LEU A 151 -16.42 7.08 1.16
N LEU A 152 -15.82 6.59 0.07
CA LEU A 152 -14.70 7.28 -0.57
C LEU A 152 -15.11 8.67 -1.07
N LYS A 153 -16.29 8.81 -1.69
CA LYS A 153 -16.80 10.11 -2.15
C LYS A 153 -17.12 11.05 -0.99
N ALA A 154 -17.76 10.54 0.07
CA ALA A 154 -18.11 11.34 1.24
C ALA A 154 -16.88 11.83 2.02
N ASN A 155 -15.77 11.10 1.93
CA ASN A 155 -14.50 11.40 2.61
C ASN A 155 -13.37 11.74 1.62
N GLU A 156 -13.71 12.27 0.44
CA GLU A 156 -12.77 12.51 -0.67
C GLU A 156 -11.58 13.37 -0.24
N GLU A 157 -11.79 14.40 0.58
CA GLU A 157 -10.73 15.30 1.01
C GLU A 157 -9.64 14.57 1.80
N ILE A 158 -10.03 13.80 2.83
CA ILE A 158 -9.07 13.11 3.71
C ILE A 158 -8.46 11.88 3.04
N VAL A 159 -9.24 11.13 2.27
CA VAL A 159 -8.75 10.01 1.46
C VAL A 159 -7.79 10.52 0.39
N GLY A 160 -8.19 11.54 -0.35
CA GLY A 160 -7.40 12.17 -1.40
C GLY A 160 -6.07 12.71 -0.87
N LYS A 161 -6.08 13.37 0.30
CA LYS A 161 -4.85 13.79 0.98
C LYS A 161 -3.89 12.61 1.20
N ASN A 162 -4.37 11.50 1.78
CA ASN A 162 -3.54 10.33 2.06
C ASN A 162 -2.97 9.69 0.78
N VAL A 163 -3.80 9.50 -0.24
CA VAL A 163 -3.39 8.93 -1.53
C VAL A 163 -2.38 9.85 -2.23
N THR A 164 -2.63 11.16 -2.26
CA THR A 164 -1.73 12.14 -2.86
C THR A 164 -0.40 12.21 -2.13
N GLU A 165 -0.40 12.26 -0.80
CA GLU A 165 0.84 12.25 -0.01
C GLU A 165 1.67 11.01 -0.31
N ASN A 166 1.05 9.82 -0.33
CA ASN A 166 1.75 8.60 -0.65
C ASN A 166 2.35 8.63 -2.05
N ILE A 167 1.58 8.99 -3.08
CA ILE A 167 2.06 9.01 -4.47
C ILE A 167 3.12 10.10 -4.67
N TYR A 168 2.83 11.33 -4.25
CA TYR A 168 3.68 12.47 -4.58
C TYR A 168 4.87 12.59 -3.62
N GLU A 169 4.62 12.69 -2.31
CA GLU A 169 5.66 12.92 -1.30
C GLU A 169 6.52 11.68 -1.09
N ARG A 170 5.92 10.49 -1.05
CA ARG A 170 6.65 9.27 -0.68
C ARG A 170 7.23 8.52 -1.87
N HIS A 171 6.62 8.62 -3.05
CA HIS A 171 7.11 7.94 -4.26
C HIS A 171 7.80 8.88 -5.25
N LEU A 172 7.08 9.84 -5.83
CA LEU A 172 7.59 10.64 -6.94
C LEU A 172 8.74 11.56 -6.53
N LYS A 173 8.63 12.26 -5.40
CA LYS A 173 9.67 13.17 -4.91
C LYS A 173 11.01 12.45 -4.64
N PRO A 174 11.07 11.37 -3.84
CA PRO A 174 12.32 10.65 -3.63
C PRO A 174 12.87 10.01 -4.90
N LEU A 175 12.00 9.57 -5.81
CA LEU A 175 12.42 8.91 -7.04
C LEU A 175 12.98 9.87 -8.09
N PHE A 176 12.46 11.10 -8.17
CA PHE A 176 12.78 12.03 -9.25
C PHE A 176 13.36 13.38 -8.79
N LEU A 177 12.92 13.92 -7.66
CA LEU A 177 13.15 15.32 -7.29
C LEU A 177 14.26 15.50 -6.26
N GLY A 178 14.39 14.63 -5.26
CA GLY A 178 15.28 14.91 -4.13
C GLY A 178 14.64 14.60 -2.81
#